data_AF-A0A920R8A0-F1
#
_entry.id   AF-A0A920R8A0-F1
#
_cell.length_a   1.000
_cell.length_b   1.000
_cell.length_c   1.000
_cell.angle_alpha   90.00
_cell.angle_beta   90.00
_cell.angle_gamma   90.00
#
_symmetry.space_group_name_H-M   'P 1'
#
loop_
_entity.id
_entity.type
_entity.pdbx_description
1 polymer ?
#
loop_
_entity_poly.entity_id
_entity_poly.type
_entity_poly.pdbx_seq_one_letter_code
_entity_poly.pdbx_strand_id
1 'polypeptide(L)'
;MRELSQKEDSKGIPLISGCFMLLDTQVLKIVGGFNESYFLYFEDFDLSIRIRKYGDLVYSPKVRIKHFGGEAAKKGLGIYFYL
;
A
#
# COMPACT_ATOMS: atom_id res chain seq x y z
N MET A 1 -4.22 -10.22 -1.08
CA MET A 1 -3.51 -10.50 -2.35
C MET A 1 -3.54 -11.96 -2.80
N ARG A 2 -3.76 -12.95 -1.92
CA ARG A 2 -3.81 -14.38 -2.31
C ARG A 2 -5.04 -14.79 -3.13
N GLU A 3 -6.09 -13.96 -3.11
CA GLU A 3 -7.34 -14.17 -3.84
C GLU A 3 -7.42 -13.39 -5.17
N LEU A 4 -6.36 -12.65 -5.54
CA LEU A 4 -6.34 -11.87 -6.77
C LEU A 4 -5.80 -12.70 -7.93
N SER A 5 -6.38 -12.48 -9.12
CA SER A 5 -5.92 -13.12 -10.36
C SER A 5 -4.44 -12.86 -10.59
N GLN A 6 -3.72 -13.91 -10.96
CA GLN A 6 -2.29 -13.83 -11.29
C GLN A 6 -2.05 -13.64 -12.80
N LYS A 7 -3.12 -13.58 -13.60
CA LYS A 7 -3.05 -13.45 -15.06
C LYS A 7 -3.55 -12.09 -15.56
N GLU A 8 -4.50 -11.49 -14.85
CA GLU A 8 -5.22 -10.30 -15.28
C GLU A 8 -5.26 -9.23 -14.19
N ASP A 9 -5.45 -7.98 -14.62
CA ASP A 9 -5.52 -6.84 -13.72
C ASP A 9 -6.80 -6.90 -12.89
N SER A 10 -6.68 -6.70 -11.58
CA SER A 10 -7.81 -6.68 -10.65
C SER A 10 -8.10 -5.22 -10.27
N LYS A 11 -9.33 -4.76 -10.54
CA LYS A 11 -9.80 -3.41 -10.21
C LYS A 11 -10.60 -3.39 -8.91
N GLY A 12 -10.91 -2.19 -8.42
CA GLY A 12 -11.74 -2.00 -7.22
C GLY A 12 -11.06 -2.45 -5.93
N ILE A 13 -9.72 -2.56 -5.96
CA ILE A 13 -8.92 -2.97 -4.81
C ILE A 13 -9.11 -1.95 -3.69
N PRO A 14 -9.31 -2.37 -2.43
CA PRO A 14 -9.54 -1.42 -1.36
C PRO A 14 -8.29 -0.68 -0.92
N LEU A 15 -7.14 -1.35 -0.97
CA LEU A 15 -5.87 -0.88 -0.44
C LEU A 15 -4.72 -1.44 -1.27
N ILE A 16 -3.71 -0.61 -1.56
CA ILE A 16 -2.47 -1.01 -2.24
C ILE A 16 -1.32 -0.84 -1.25
N SER A 17 -0.34 -1.76 -1.29
CA SER A 17 0.87 -1.63 -0.47
C SER A 17 1.77 -0.51 -0.98
N GLY A 18 2.32 0.27 -0.05
CA GLY A 18 3.30 1.31 -0.33
C GLY A 18 4.65 0.81 -0.83
N CYS A 19 4.91 -0.51 -0.84
CA CYS A 19 6.18 -1.06 -1.33
C CYS A 19 6.46 -0.71 -2.81
N PHE A 20 5.40 -0.57 -3.61
CA PHE A 20 5.46 -0.01 -4.94
C PHE A 20 4.08 0.45 -5.40
N MET A 21 3.99 1.71 -5.80
CA MET A 21 2.77 2.30 -6.35
C MET A 21 3.11 3.12 -7.59
N LEU A 22 2.33 2.97 -8.65
CA LEU A 22 2.35 3.89 -9.79
C LEU A 22 1.11 4.77 -9.68
N LEU A 23 1.31 6.07 -9.51
CA LEU A 23 0.26 7.02 -9.19
C LEU A 23 0.23 8.16 -10.22
N ASP A 24 -0.96 8.65 -10.53
CA ASP A 24 -1.13 9.87 -11.30
C ASP A 24 -0.58 11.06 -10.51
N THR A 25 0.31 11.83 -11.13
CA THR A 25 0.99 12.95 -10.45
C THR A 25 0.02 14.09 -10.09
N GLN A 26 -1.03 14.31 -10.89
CA GLN A 26 -2.03 15.33 -10.59
C GLN A 26 -2.86 14.92 -9.37
N VAL A 27 -3.32 13.66 -9.33
CA VAL A 27 -4.03 13.12 -8.16
C VAL A 27 -3.16 13.20 -6.91
N LEU A 28 -1.88 12.82 -7.00
CA LEU A 28 -0.95 12.87 -5.86
C LEU A 28 -0.80 14.29 -5.30
N LYS A 29 -0.72 15.30 -6.19
CA LYS A 29 -0.67 16.73 -5.80
C LYS A 29 -1.98 17.19 -5.17
N ILE A 30 -3.12 16.79 -5.72
CA ILE A 30 -4.46 17.15 -5.18
C ILE A 30 -4.64 16.61 -3.76
N VAL A 31 -4.22 15.37 -3.50
CA VAL A 31 -4.37 14.78 -2.16
C VAL A 31 -3.27 15.22 -1.18
N GLY A 32 -2.21 15.87 -1.65
CA GLY A 32 -1.10 16.33 -0.81
C GLY A 32 -0.06 15.26 -0.46
N GLY A 33 0.07 14.20 -1.28
CA GLY A 33 1.07 13.15 -1.05
C GLY A 33 0.79 12.28 0.17
N PHE A 34 1.84 11.68 0.74
CA PHE A 34 1.78 10.93 1.99
C PHE A 34 1.59 11.86 3.18
N ASN A 35 0.88 11.40 4.21
CA ASN A 35 0.70 12.18 5.43
C ASN A 35 1.93 12.05 6.33
N GLU A 36 2.65 13.16 6.55
CA GLU A 36 3.88 13.22 7.34
C GLU A 36 3.68 12.98 8.84
N SER A 37 2.43 12.94 9.32
CA SER A 37 2.10 12.59 10.71
C SER A 37 2.37 11.11 11.01
N TYR A 38 2.49 10.27 9.98
CA TYR A 38 2.89 8.88 10.12
C TYR A 38 4.43 8.78 10.08
N PHE A 39 5.03 8.40 11.21
CA PHE A 39 6.47 8.14 11.26
C PHE A 39 6.85 6.80 10.57
N LEU A 40 6.01 5.76 10.72
CA LEU A 40 6.19 4.45 10.10
C LEU A 40 4.87 3.65 10.05
N TYR A 41 4.59 3.01 8.93
CA TYR A 41 3.38 2.23 8.64
C TYR A 41 2.09 3.05 8.54
N PHE A 42 1.14 2.50 7.78
CA PHE A 42 -0.21 3.03 7.53
C PHE A 42 -0.27 4.30 6.68
N GLU A 43 0.85 4.91 6.33
CA GLU A 43 0.89 6.06 5.41
C GLU A 43 0.34 5.70 4.03
N ASP A 44 0.58 4.46 3.59
CA ASP A 44 0.10 3.90 2.32
C ASP A 44 -1.38 3.51 2.37
N PHE A 45 -1.89 3.11 3.55
CA PHE A 45 -3.31 2.86 3.78
C PHE A 45 -4.10 4.17 3.71
N ASP A 46 -3.65 5.21 4.41
CA ASP A 46 -4.24 6.55 4.35
C ASP A 46 -4.24 7.08 2.92
N LEU A 47 -3.10 7.00 2.23
CA LEU A 47 -2.99 7.45 0.84
C LEU A 47 -3.97 6.70 -0.06
N SER A 48 -4.05 5.37 0.04
CA SER A 48 -4.96 4.53 -0.75
C SER A 48 -6.43 4.97 -0.60
N ILE A 49 -6.86 5.28 0.62
CA ILE A 49 -8.24 5.74 0.89
C ILE A 49 -8.49 7.11 0.25
N ARG A 50 -7.52 8.04 0.35
CA ARG A 50 -7.67 9.40 -0.19
C ARG A 50 -7.68 9.41 -1.72
N ILE A 51 -6.77 8.70 -2.38
CA ILE A 51 -6.68 8.70 -3.85
C ILE A 51 -7.84 7.95 -4.52
N ARG A 52 -8.47 6.99 -3.83
CA ARG A 52 -9.62 6.24 -4.35
C ARG A 52 -10.83 7.12 -4.69
N LYS A 53 -10.91 8.33 -4.12
CA LYS A 53 -11.93 9.32 -4.47
C LYS A 53 -11.78 9.89 -5.89
N TYR A 54 -10.62 9.71 -6.51
CA TYR A 54 -10.27 10.26 -7.83
C TYR A 54 -10.08 9.19 -8.90
N GLY A 55 -10.12 7.90 -8.55
CA GLY A 55 -9.97 6.80 -9.50
C GLY A 55 -9.90 5.43 -8.83
N ASP A 56 -9.83 4.39 -9.67
CA ASP A 56 -9.73 3.01 -9.21
C ASP A 56 -8.31 2.64 -8.80
N LEU A 57 -8.22 1.89 -7.70
CA LEU A 57 -7.01 1.16 -7.33
C LEU A 57 -6.98 -0.16 -8.10
N VAL A 58 -5.86 -0.42 -8.77
CA VAL A 58 -5.66 -1.59 -9.62
C VAL A 58 -4.42 -2.36 -9.17
N TYR A 59 -4.59 -3.67 -9.00
CA TYR A 59 -3.48 -4.60 -8.88
C TYR A 59 -3.17 -5.19 -10.26
N SER A 60 -1.92 -5.07 -10.73
CA SER A 60 -1.48 -5.68 -11.98
C SER A 60 -0.46 -6.79 -11.74
N PRO A 61 -0.77 -8.06 -12.05
CA PRO A 61 0.18 -9.17 -11.89
C PRO A 61 1.29 -9.20 -12.96
N LYS A 62 1.19 -8.33 -13.98
CA LYS A 62 2.19 -8.17 -15.05
C LYS A 62 3.43 -7.44 -14.56
N VAL A 63 3.31 -6.61 -13.52
CA VAL A 63 4.42 -5.92 -12.87
C VAL A 63 4.79 -6.68 -11.61
N ARG A 64 6.02 -7.18 -11.54
CA ARG A 64 6.53 -7.92 -10.39
C ARG A 64 7.77 -7.23 -9.85
N ILE A 65 7.71 -6.85 -8.59
CA ILE A 65 8.79 -6.16 -7.90
C ILE A 65 9.14 -6.96 -6.66
N LYS A 66 10.44 -7.21 -6.50
CA LYS A 66 10.97 -7.89 -5.33
C LYS A 66 11.42 -6.82 -4.32
N HIS A 67 10.71 -6.74 -3.21
CA HIS A 67 11.10 -5.89 -2.09
C HIS A 67 12.07 -6.67 -1.19
N PHE A 68 13.31 -6.19 -1.10
CA PHE A 68 14.37 -6.80 -0.26
C PHE A 68 14.39 -6.25 1.17
N GLY A 69 13.39 -5.46 1.58
CA GLY A 69 13.32 -4.79 2.88
C GLY A 69 12.89 -5.70 4.04
N GLY A 70 12.93 -5.13 5.26
CA GLY A 70 12.56 -5.83 6.51
C GLY A 70 13.52 -5.59 7.68
N GLU A 71 14.60 -4.83 7.48
CA GLU A 71 15.60 -4.55 8.53
C GLU A 71 15.24 -3.38 9.45
N ALA A 72 14.25 -2.55 9.06
CA ALA A 72 13.81 -1.40 9.85
C ALA A 72 13.18 -1.77 11.21
N ALA A 73 12.70 -3.01 11.36
CA ALA A 73 12.20 -3.54 12.63
C ALA A 73 12.55 -5.03 12.77
N LYS A 74 13.23 -5.41 13.86
CA LYS A 74 13.32 -6.82 14.26
C LYS A 74 11.97 -7.24 14.83
N LYS A 75 11.46 -8.39 14.39
CA LYS A 75 10.30 -9.03 15.03
C LYS A 75 10.71 -9.39 16.48
N GLY A 76 10.30 -8.58 17.45
CA GLY A 76 10.53 -8.90 18.86
C GLY A 76 9.73 -10.13 19.26
N LEU A 77 10.36 -11.13 19.90
CA LEU A 77 9.63 -12.17 20.62
C LEU A 77 9.03 -11.53 21.88
N GLY A 78 7.74 -11.20 21.86
CA GLY A 78 7.08 -10.68 23.05
C GLY A 78 5.76 -9.96 22.80
N ILE A 79 4.81 -10.62 22.13
CA ILE A 79 3.40 -10.30 22.35
C ILE A 79 2.94 -11.26 23.46
N TYR A 80 3.19 -10.91 24.72
CA TYR A 80 2.51 -11.55 25.84
C TYR A 80 1.07 -11.06 25.82
N PHE A 81 0.16 -11.91 25.35
CA PHE A 81 -1.26 -11.75 25.67
C PHE A 81 -1.42 -12.04 27.16
N TYR A 82 -1.55 -10.99 27.97
CA TYR A 82 -2.23 -11.13 29.26
C TYR A 82 -3.72 -11.22 28.95
N LEU A 83 -4.27 -12.44 29.02
CA LEU A 83 -5.66 -12.71 29.35
C LEU A 83 -5.73 -13.01 30.85
#